data_AF-A0A221W9D5-F1
#
_entry.id   AF-A0A221W9D5-F1
#
_cell.length_a   1.000
_cell.length_b   1.000
_cell.length_c   1.000
_cell.angle_alpha   90.00
_cell.angle_beta   90.00
_cell.angle_gamma   90.00
#
_symmetry.space_group_name_H-M   'P 1'
#
loop_
_entity.id
_entity.type
_entity.pdbx_description
1 polymer ?
#
loop_
_entity_poly.entity_id
_entity_poly.type
_entity_poly.pdbx_seq_one_letter_code
_entity_poly.pdbx_strand_id
1 'polypeptide(L)'
;MEIVFAITLALLCVAALIIVVRLVRGPTTLDRIVAVDVFVTLIIGGTAVGMASQADGSNIALLVGVALLGFIGSMTVVRMVERKGTHR
;
A
#
# COMPACT_ATOMS: atom_id res chain seq x y z
N MET A 1 -25.19 6.55 0.48
CA MET A 1 -23.86 6.10 0.02
C MET A 1 -22.72 6.68 0.85
N GLU A 2 -22.83 7.89 1.40
CA GLU A 2 -21.77 8.48 2.24
C GLU A 2 -21.34 7.65 3.44
N ILE A 3 -22.29 7.02 4.15
CA ILE A 3 -21.99 6.17 5.32
C ILE A 3 -21.03 5.03 4.96
N VAL A 4 -21.18 4.43 3.77
CA VAL A 4 -20.31 3.34 3.31
C VAL A 4 -18.89 3.85 3.06
N PHE A 5 -18.74 5.04 2.46
CA PHE A 5 -17.43 5.65 2.26
C PHE A 5 -16.76 6.02 3.59
N ALA A 6 -17.52 6.56 4.55
CA ALA A 6 -17.02 6.88 5.88
C ALA A 6 -16.52 5.63 6.63
N ILE A 7 -17.28 4.53 6.61
CA ILE A 7 -16.87 3.25 7.21
C ILE A 7 -15.61 2.71 6.52
N THR A 8 -15.56 2.77 5.19
CA THR A 8 -14.41 2.28 4.41
C THR A 8 -13.15 3.08 4.73
N LEU A 9 -13.24 4.41 4.80
CA LEU A 9 -12.13 5.28 5.20
C LEU A 9 -11.69 5.02 6.63
N ALA A 10 -12.62 4.82 7.57
CA ALA A 10 -12.30 4.47 8.95
C ALA A 10 -11.52 3.15 9.02
N LEU A 11 -11.96 2.12 8.29
CA LEU A 11 -11.26 0.82 8.21
C LEU A 11 -9.86 0.96 7.59
N LEU A 12 -9.71 1.76 6.54
CA LEU A 12 -8.41 2.07 5.92
C LEU A 12 -7.47 2.76 6.91
N CYS A 13 -7.96 3.73 7.69
CA CYS A 13 -7.18 4.39 8.74
C CYS A 13 -6.74 3.39 9.83
N VAL A 14 -7.64 2.51 10.27
CA VAL A 14 -7.30 1.46 11.25
C VAL A 14 -6.24 0.51 10.69
N ALA A 15 -6.39 0.06 9.44
CA ALA A 15 -5.40 -0.76 8.76
C ALA A 15 -4.04 -0.06 8.65
N ALA A 16 -4.04 1.25 8.33
CA ALA A 16 -2.82 2.05 8.24
C ALA A 16 -2.09 2.12 9.59
N LEU A 17 -2.82 2.32 10.69
CA LEU A 17 -2.24 2.29 12.04
C LEU A 17 -1.61 0.94 12.37
N ILE A 18 -2.29 -0.16 12.05
CA ILE A 18 -1.76 -1.52 12.27
C ILE A 18 -0.48 -1.75 11.46
N ILE A 19 -0.45 -1.29 10.20
CA ILE A 19 0.72 -1.42 9.33
C ILE A 19 1.89 -0.57 9.81
N VAL A 20 1.65 0.65 10.29
CA VAL A 20 2.71 1.48 10.91
C VAL A 20 3.30 0.77 12.14
N VAL A 21 2.46 0.13 12.95
CA VAL A 21 2.93 -0.66 14.09
C VAL A 21 3.79 -1.85 13.63
N ARG A 22 3.39 -2.55 12.56
CA ARG A 22 4.20 -3.63 11.96
C ARG A 22 5.51 -3.11 11.39
N LEU A 23 5.50 -1.97 10.72
CA LEU A 23 6.70 -1.36 10.13
C LEU A 23 7.78 -1.07 11.19
N VAL A 24 7.36 -0.60 12.37
CA VAL A 24 8.28 -0.30 13.48
C VAL A 24 8.76 -1.58 14.18
N ARG A 25 7.87 -2.55 14.41
CA ARG A 25 8.18 -3.79 15.16
C ARG A 25 8.74 -4.92 14.29
N GLY A 26 8.74 -4.77 12.97
CA GLY A 26 9.14 -5.81 12.02
C GLY A 26 10.58 -6.31 12.27
N PRO A 27 10.78 -7.62 12.54
CA PRO A 27 12.08 -8.19 12.88
C PRO A 27 12.97 -8.42 11.65
N THR A 28 12.39 -8.59 10.46
CA THR A 28 13.14 -8.82 9.22
C THR A 28 13.07 -7.59 8.32
N THR A 29 14.15 -7.34 7.55
CA THR A 29 14.16 -6.25 6.56
C THR A 29 13.04 -6.43 5.53
N LEU A 30 12.79 -7.68 5.13
CA LEU A 30 11.77 -8.03 4.15
C LEU A 30 10.34 -7.72 4.67
N ASP A 31 10.05 -8.00 5.94
CA ASP A 31 8.77 -7.64 6.56
C ASP A 31 8.53 -6.12 6.56
N ARG A 32 9.58 -5.33 6.80
CA ARG A 32 9.51 -3.86 6.72
C ARG A 32 9.23 -3.39 5.30
N ILE A 33 9.87 -3.97 4.29
CA ILE A 33 9.65 -3.61 2.88
C ILE A 33 8.20 -3.90 2.47
N VAL A 34 7.68 -5.07 2.85
CA VAL A 34 6.28 -5.44 2.60
C VAL A 34 5.34 -4.50 3.36
N ALA A 35 5.64 -4.13 4.60
CA ALA A 35 4.83 -3.18 5.35
C ALA A 35 4.75 -1.79 4.68
N VAL A 36 5.85 -1.31 4.08
CA VAL A 36 5.85 -0.06 3.30
C VAL A 36 4.98 -0.19 2.05
N ASP A 37 5.08 -1.29 1.31
CA ASP A 37 4.26 -1.53 0.11
C ASP A 37 2.76 -1.58 0.42
N VAL A 38 2.40 -2.28 1.51
CA VAL A 38 1.01 -2.31 1.98
C VAL A 38 0.55 -0.92 2.43
N PHE A 39 1.41 -0.12 3.07
CA PHE A 39 1.08 1.26 3.44
C PHE A 39 0.78 2.14 2.24
N VAL A 40 1.59 2.06 1.18
CA VAL A 40 1.34 2.75 -0.10
C VAL A 40 0.03 2.28 -0.72
N THR A 41 -0.24 0.97 -0.69
CA THR A 41 -1.51 0.39 -1.18
C THR A 41 -2.72 0.95 -0.42
N LEU A 42 -2.62 1.15 0.90
CA LEU A 42 -3.70 1.76 1.70
C LEU A 42 -3.96 3.23 1.31
N ILE A 43 -2.91 4.00 1.01
CA ILE A 43 -3.04 5.39 0.52
C ILE A 43 -3.76 5.42 -0.82
N ILE A 44 -3.40 4.51 -1.73
CA ILE A 44 -4.06 4.35 -3.04
C ILE A 44 -5.54 4.02 -2.84
N GLY A 45 -5.86 3.06 -1.95
CA GLY A 45 -7.23 2.70 -1.62
C GLY A 45 -8.05 3.86 -1.06
N GLY A 46 -7.49 4.65 -0.14
CA GLY A 46 -8.13 5.85 0.40
C GLY A 46 -8.40 6.90 -0.68
N THR A 47 -7.43 7.10 -1.58
CA THR A 47 -7.59 8.02 -2.73
C THR A 47 -8.68 7.53 -3.69
N ALA A 48 -8.74 6.22 -3.96
CA ALA A 48 -9.80 5.61 -4.78
C ALA A 48 -11.19 5.84 -4.17
N VAL A 49 -11.33 5.69 -2.85
CA VAL A 49 -12.58 5.97 -2.14
C VAL A 49 -12.97 7.44 -2.26
N GLY A 50 -12.01 8.35 -2.12
CA GLY A 50 -12.24 9.78 -2.34
C GLY A 50 -12.75 10.10 -3.75
N MET A 51 -12.13 9.52 -4.76
CA MET A 51 -12.56 9.68 -6.16
C MET A 51 -13.95 9.10 -6.42
N ALA A 52 -14.24 7.92 -5.86
CA ALA A 52 -15.56 7.30 -5.95
C ALA A 52 -16.65 8.15 -5.27
N SER A 53 -16.32 8.82 -4.16
CA SER A 53 -17.26 9.68 -3.45
C SER A 53 -17.61 10.96 -4.22
N GLN A 54 -16.66 11.52 -4.98
CA GLN A 54 -16.86 12.73 -5.78
C GLN A 54 -17.43 12.43 -7.18
N ALA A 55 -17.56 11.14 -7.55
CA ALA A 55 -17.94 10.68 -8.89
C ALA A 55 -17.06 11.24 -10.02
N ASP A 56 -15.82 11.63 -9.69
CA ASP A 56 -14.85 12.18 -10.63
C ASP A 56 -13.66 11.22 -10.76
N GLY A 57 -13.56 10.61 -11.94
CA GLY A 57 -12.58 9.59 -12.29
C GLY A 57 -11.37 10.10 -13.07
N SER A 58 -11.18 11.42 -13.18
CA SER A 58 -10.15 12.00 -14.06
C SER A 58 -8.72 11.48 -13.76
N ASN A 59 -8.44 11.15 -12.49
CA ASN A 59 -7.12 10.71 -12.05
C ASN A 59 -6.96 9.18 -11.91
N ILE A 60 -7.91 8.36 -12.41
CA ILE A 60 -7.87 6.90 -12.21
C ILE A 60 -6.63 6.31 -12.87
N ALA A 61 -6.27 6.77 -14.07
CA ALA A 61 -5.08 6.30 -14.77
C ALA A 61 -3.79 6.58 -13.99
N LEU A 62 -3.69 7.77 -13.37
CA LEU A 62 -2.55 8.15 -12.52
C LEU A 62 -2.50 7.26 -11.27
N LEU A 63 -3.65 7.03 -10.63
CA LEU A 63 -3.78 6.17 -9.47
C LEU A 63 -3.30 4.74 -9.75
N VAL A 64 -3.70 4.18 -10.89
CA VAL A 64 -3.27 2.85 -11.35
C VAL A 64 -1.75 2.84 -11.59
N GLY A 65 -1.20 3.88 -12.20
CA GLY A 65 0.25 4.01 -12.39
C GLY A 65 1.03 3.97 -11.07
N VAL A 66 0.57 4.70 -10.05
CA VAL A 66 1.19 4.68 -8.71
C VAL A 66 1.07 3.30 -8.05
N ALA A 67 -0.07 2.63 -8.20
CA ALA A 67 -0.27 1.27 -7.68
C ALA A 67 0.70 0.25 -8.29
N LEU A 68 0.89 0.32 -9.60
CA LEU A 68 1.85 -0.54 -10.30
C LEU A 68 3.29 -0.24 -9.87
N LEU A 69 3.65 1.04 -9.72
CA LEU A 69 4.98 1.44 -9.27
C LEU A 69 5.28 0.93 -7.85
N GLY A 70 4.34 1.03 -6.92
CA GLY A 70 4.48 0.48 -5.56
C GLY A 70 4.74 -1.01 -5.58
N PHE A 71 3.86 -1.76 -6.27
CA PHE A 71 3.96 -3.21 -6.40
C PHE A 71 5.28 -3.67 -7.06
N ILE A 72 5.68 -3.02 -8.15
CA ILE A 72 6.94 -3.33 -8.84
C ILE A 72 8.13 -3.06 -7.92
N GLY A 73 8.13 -1.93 -7.19
CA GLY A 73 9.16 -1.59 -6.23
C GLY A 73 9.34 -2.67 -5.15
N SER A 74 8.25 -3.17 -4.59
CA SER A 74 8.25 -4.27 -3.61
C SER A 74 8.85 -5.56 -4.20
N MET A 75 8.42 -5.95 -5.40
CA MET A 75 8.92 -7.14 -6.12
C MET A 75 10.42 -7.07 -6.43
N THR A 76 10.93 -5.90 -6.81
CA THR A 76 12.37 -5.72 -7.09
C THR A 76 13.21 -5.99 -5.84
N VAL A 77 12.76 -5.54 -4.67
CA VAL A 77 13.51 -5.70 -3.43
C VAL A 77 13.51 -7.17 -2.97
N VAL A 78 12.40 -7.89 -3.13
CA VAL A 78 12.35 -9.34 -2.85
C VAL A 78 13.36 -10.09 -3.73
N ARG A 79 13.38 -9.81 -5.04
CA ARG A 79 14.34 -10.44 -5.97
C ARG A 79 15.80 -10.12 -5.63
N MET A 80 16.07 -8.90 -5.16
CA MET A 80 17.42 -8.49 -4.72
C MET A 80 17.88 -9.30 -3.49
N VAL A 81 16.97 -9.55 -2.54
CA VAL A 81 17.26 -10.36 -1.35
C VAL A 81 17.49 -11.82 -1.72
N GLU A 82 16.68 -12.40 -2.60
CA GLU A 82 16.87 -13.77 -3.10
C GLU A 82 18.23 -13.96 -3.79
N ARG A 83 18.63 -13.01 -4.65
CA ARG A 83 19.90 -13.09 -5.39
C ARG A 83 21.14 -13.04 -4.50
N LYS A 84 21.05 -12.46 -3.30
CA LYS A 84 22.16 -12.41 -2.33
C LYS A 84 22.36 -13.74 -1.58
N GLY A 85 21.42 -14.69 -1.62
CA GLY A 85 21.51 -15.99 -0.95
C GLY A 85 22.39 -17.03 -1.66
N THR A 86 22.76 -16.82 -2.93
CA THR A 86 23.44 -17.82 -3.77
C THR A 86 24.98 -17.80 -3.66
N HIS A 87 25.57 -16.91 -2.86
CA HIS A 87 27.03 -16.79 -2.69
C HIS A 87 27.55 -17.32 -1.34
N ARG A 88 26.85 -18.26 -0.70
CA ARG A 88 27.32 -18.89 0.54
C ARG A 88 27.21 -20.41 0.48
#